data_AF-A0A7X7DIW1-F1
#
_entry.id   AF-A0A7X7DIW1-F1
#
_cell.length_a   1.000
_cell.length_b   1.000
_cell.length_c   1.000
_cell.angle_alpha   90.00
_cell.angle_beta   90.00
_cell.angle_gamma   90.00
#
_symmetry.space_group_name_H-M   'P 1'
#
loop_
_entity.id
_entity.type
_entity.pdbx_description
1 polymer ?
#
loop_
_entity_poly.entity_id
_entity_poly.type
_entity_poly.pdbx_seq_one_letter_code
_entity_poly.pdbx_strand_id
1 'polypeptide(L)'
;MEYQDEKNNKKKEIQSNAKVHKLSFDEELALKNIDLAKEELVNIFRYDNKSGSVQYDLAPDKKSKMQDDRAYCLAMLGWYLQQLRRQNIVNRKNNDADWLSYCFY
;
A
#
# COMPACT_ATOMS: atom_id res chain seq x y z
N MET A 1 43.30 0.14 10.19
CA MET A 1 42.49 0.01 11.41
C MET A 1 41.06 0.30 11.00
N GLU A 2 40.33 -0.71 10.50
CA GLU A 2 38.90 -0.65 10.14
C GLU A 2 38.38 -2.03 9.65
N TYR A 3 38.94 -3.14 10.17
CA TYR A 3 38.60 -4.51 9.72
C TYR A 3 37.79 -5.31 10.75
N GLN A 4 37.22 -4.66 11.76
CA GLN A 4 36.46 -5.33 12.83
C GLN A 4 34.97 -4.95 12.85
N ASP A 5 34.55 -3.89 12.15
CA ASP A 5 33.15 -3.47 12.12
C ASP A 5 32.30 -4.25 11.09
N GLU A 6 32.92 -4.71 9.99
CA GLU A 6 32.22 -5.52 8.98
C GLU A 6 31.90 -6.95 9.46
N LYS A 7 32.72 -7.51 10.34
CA LYS A 7 32.52 -8.88 10.87
C LYS A 7 31.35 -8.97 11.85
N ASN A 8 30.99 -7.88 12.52
CA ASN A 8 29.88 -7.85 13.47
C ASN A 8 28.51 -7.60 12.80
N ASN A 9 28.48 -7.12 11.55
CA ASN A 9 27.21 -6.92 10.82
C ASN A 9 26.69 -8.19 10.12
N LYS A 10 27.49 -9.25 10.04
CA LYS A 10 27.08 -10.57 9.48
C LYS A 10 26.37 -11.49 10.47
N LYS A 11 26.31 -11.16 11.76
CA LYS A 11 25.81 -12.05 12.83
C LYS A 11 24.39 -11.76 13.32
N LYS A 12 23.61 -10.99 12.55
CA LYS A 12 22.15 -10.99 12.66
C LYS A 12 21.54 -11.45 11.35
N GLU A 13 22.00 -12.59 10.85
CA GLU A 13 21.14 -13.44 10.02
C GLU A 13 19.93 -13.76 10.88
N ILE A 14 18.85 -12.99 10.68
CA ILE A 14 17.54 -13.31 11.19
C ILE A 14 17.28 -14.71 10.63
N GLN A 15 17.44 -15.74 11.45
CA GLN A 15 16.97 -17.09 11.14
C GLN A 15 15.45 -16.99 11.04
N SER A 16 14.97 -16.59 9.87
CA SER A 16 13.57 -16.72 9.52
C SER A 16 13.33 -18.22 9.46
N ASN A 17 12.59 -18.74 10.44
CA ASN A 17 12.07 -20.09 10.39
C ASN A 17 11.04 -20.13 9.25
N ALA A 18 11.53 -20.23 8.01
CA ALA A 18 10.73 -20.31 6.81
C ALA A 18 9.99 -21.63 6.84
N LYS A 19 8.78 -21.62 7.41
CA LYS A 19 7.86 -22.74 7.33
C LYS A 19 7.32 -22.81 5.91
N VAL A 20 7.67 -23.87 5.20
CA VAL A 20 7.08 -24.16 3.89
C VAL A 20 5.64 -24.60 4.12
N HIS A 21 4.69 -23.69 3.85
CA HIS A 21 3.26 -23.95 3.92
C HIS A 21 2.76 -24.34 2.53
N LYS A 22 2.04 -25.47 2.44
CA LYS A 22 1.32 -25.83 1.22
C LYS A 22 0.00 -25.09 1.23
N LEU A 23 -0.20 -24.23 0.23
CA LEU A 23 -1.42 -23.44 0.11
C LEU A 23 -2.63 -24.34 -0.06
N SER A 24 -3.72 -23.98 0.60
CA SER A 24 -5.04 -24.51 0.27
C SER A 24 -5.47 -24.00 -1.12
N PHE A 25 -6.44 -24.66 -1.75
CA PHE A 25 -6.97 -24.25 -3.06
C PHE A 25 -7.45 -22.79 -3.06
N ASP A 26 -8.15 -22.37 -1.99
CA ASP A 26 -8.64 -20.98 -1.87
C ASP A 26 -7.49 -19.98 -1.74
N GLU A 27 -6.43 -20.34 -1.01
CA GLU A 27 -5.24 -19.51 -0.85
C GLU A 27 -4.47 -19.38 -2.16
N GLU A 28 -4.36 -20.46 -2.93
CA GLU A 28 -3.75 -20.44 -4.26
C GLU A 28 -4.56 -19.58 -5.25
N LEU A 29 -5.89 -19.69 -5.21
CA LEU A 29 -6.77 -18.86 -6.03
C LEU A 29 -6.66 -17.38 -5.66
N ALA A 30 -6.63 -17.07 -4.36
CA ALA A 30 -6.42 -15.71 -3.88
C ALA A 30 -5.06 -15.16 -4.32
N LEU A 31 -4.00 -15.96 -4.22
CA LEU A 31 -2.66 -15.58 -4.66
C LEU A 31 -2.60 -15.27 -6.16
N LYS A 32 -3.21 -16.13 -6.99
CA LYS A 32 -3.35 -15.90 -8.43
C LYS A 32 -4.08 -14.60 -8.74
N ASN A 33 -5.17 -14.30 -8.02
CA ASN A 33 -5.90 -13.04 -8.20
C ASN A 33 -5.06 -11.82 -7.81
N ILE A 34 -4.23 -11.93 -6.76
CA ILE A 34 -3.30 -10.86 -6.35
C ILE A 34 -2.24 -10.64 -7.43
N ASP A 35 -1.66 -11.70 -7.98
CA ASP A 35 -0.66 -11.60 -9.04
C ASP A 35 -1.24 -10.96 -10.31
N LEU A 36 -2.45 -11.35 -10.71
CA LEU A 36 -3.14 -10.70 -11.84
C LEU A 36 -3.41 -9.22 -11.57
N ALA A 37 -3.89 -8.87 -10.38
CA ALA A 37 -4.11 -7.47 -10.02
C ALA A 37 -2.82 -6.64 -10.02
N LYS A 38 -1.70 -7.25 -9.61
CA LYS A 38 -0.37 -6.62 -9.66
C LYS A 38 0.08 -6.40 -11.11
N GLU A 39 -0.09 -7.38 -11.98
CA GLU A 39 0.22 -7.23 -13.40
C GLU A 39 -0.59 -6.10 -14.04
N GLU A 40 -1.88 -6.00 -13.72
CA GLU A 40 -2.75 -4.90 -14.16
C GLU A 40 -2.26 -3.55 -13.67
N LEU A 41 -1.93 -3.43 -12.38
CA LEU A 41 -1.49 -2.18 -11.78
C LEU A 41 -0.18 -1.67 -12.39
N VAL A 42 0.81 -2.55 -12.60
CA VAL A 42 2.11 -2.17 -13.18
C VAL A 42 1.99 -1.69 -14.63
N ASN A 43 0.90 -2.04 -15.32
CA ASN A 43 0.67 -1.68 -16.72
C ASN A 43 -0.15 -0.40 -16.92
N ILE A 44 -0.57 0.26 -15.84
CA ILE A 44 -1.17 1.60 -15.88
C ILE A 44 -0.06 2.65 -15.86
N PHE A 45 -0.05 3.52 -16.86
CA PHE A 45 0.91 4.60 -17.00
C PHE A 45 0.25 5.96 -16.87
N ARG A 46 1.05 6.93 -16.41
CA ARG A 46 0.67 8.34 -16.35
C ARG A 46 0.90 9.00 -17.70
N TYR A 47 -0.12 9.66 -18.21
CA TYR A 47 -0.07 10.49 -19.41
C TYR A 47 -0.40 11.93 -19.06
N ASP A 48 0.55 12.82 -19.35
CA ASP A 48 0.38 14.26 -19.16
C ASP A 48 -0.17 14.87 -20.46
N ASN A 49 -1.34 15.48 -20.38
CA ASN A 49 -1.93 16.18 -21.51
C ASN A 49 -1.36 17.60 -21.61
N LYS A 50 -1.31 18.14 -22.84
CA LYS A 50 -0.86 19.52 -23.10
C LYS A 50 -1.66 20.58 -22.35
N SER A 51 -2.88 20.25 -21.94
CA SER A 51 -3.79 21.10 -21.14
C SER A 51 -3.50 21.07 -19.63
N GLY A 52 -2.49 20.32 -19.17
CA GLY A 52 -2.12 20.18 -17.76
C GLY A 52 -2.94 19.15 -16.99
N SER A 53 -3.89 18.46 -17.63
CA SER A 53 -4.59 17.33 -17.03
C SER A 53 -3.72 16.07 -17.08
N VAL A 54 -3.83 15.25 -16.03
CA VAL A 54 -3.14 13.97 -15.92
C VAL A 54 -4.17 12.86 -16.08
N GLN A 55 -3.91 11.94 -17.00
CA GLN A 55 -4.73 10.74 -17.22
C GLN A 55 -3.89 9.51 -16.92
N TYR A 56 -4.51 8.47 -16.37
CA TYR A 56 -3.89 7.18 -16.14
C TYR A 56 -4.56 6.16 -17.04
N ASP A 57 -3.80 5.55 -17.95
CA ASP A 57 -4.33 4.63 -18.97
C ASP A 57 -3.38 3.44 -19.13
N LEU A 58 -3.87 2.36 -19.72
CA LEU A 58 -2.99 1.28 -20.18
C LEU A 58 -2.00 1.76 -21.26
N ALA A 59 -0.87 1.07 -21.37
CA ALA A 59 0.01 1.21 -22.52
C ALA A 59 -0.77 1.01 -23.84
N PRO A 60 -0.53 1.81 -24.89
CA PRO A 60 -1.27 1.71 -26.15
C PRO A 60 -1.20 0.31 -26.77
N ASP A 61 -0.09 -0.40 -26.59
CA ASP A 61 0.12 -1.77 -27.10
C ASP A 61 -0.72 -2.83 -26.39
N LYS A 62 -1.14 -2.53 -25.15
CA LYS A 62 -1.92 -3.43 -24.27
C LYS A 62 -3.40 -3.07 -24.24
N LYS A 63 -3.76 -1.88 -24.75
CA LYS A 63 -5.14 -1.43 -24.94
C LYS A 63 -5.85 -2.47 -25.81
N SER A 64 -7.00 -2.98 -25.35
CA SER A 64 -7.80 -4.07 -25.95
C SER A 64 -7.31 -5.51 -25.75
N LYS A 65 -6.13 -5.77 -25.20
CA LYS A 65 -5.65 -7.13 -24.90
C LYS A 65 -5.76 -7.50 -23.43
N MET A 66 -5.69 -6.49 -22.58
CA MET A 66 -5.58 -6.64 -21.14
C MET A 66 -6.66 -5.80 -20.45
N GLN A 67 -7.26 -6.36 -19.41
CA GLN A 67 -8.23 -5.68 -18.55
C GLN A 67 -7.51 -4.81 -17.53
N ASP A 68 -8.18 -3.77 -17.07
CA ASP A 68 -7.70 -2.81 -16.07
C ASP A 68 -8.65 -2.69 -14.86
N ASP A 69 -9.69 -3.52 -14.82
CA ASP A 69 -10.74 -3.47 -13.80
C ASP A 69 -10.18 -3.65 -12.38
N ARG A 70 -9.23 -4.57 -12.16
CA ARG A 70 -8.70 -4.82 -10.80
C ARG A 70 -7.82 -3.67 -10.34
N ALA A 71 -7.06 -3.08 -11.25
CA ALA A 71 -6.23 -1.92 -10.95
C ALA A 71 -7.08 -0.68 -10.59
N TYR A 72 -8.18 -0.43 -11.31
CA TYR A 72 -9.13 0.62 -10.94
C TYR A 72 -9.86 0.34 -9.62
N CYS A 73 -10.25 -0.92 -9.37
CA CYS A 73 -10.79 -1.33 -8.07
C CYS A 73 -9.82 -1.02 -6.93
N LEU A 74 -8.53 -1.33 -7.09
CA LEU A 74 -7.50 -1.03 -6.10
C LEU A 74 -7.31 0.47 -5.89
N ALA A 75 -7.39 1.29 -6.94
CA ALA A 75 -7.31 2.74 -6.84
C ALA A 75 -8.48 3.31 -6.00
N MET A 76 -9.71 2.85 -6.24
CA MET A 76 -10.88 3.24 -5.45
C MET A 76 -10.79 2.78 -4.00
N LEU A 77 -10.28 1.56 -3.77
CA LEU A 77 -10.01 1.03 -2.44
C LEU A 77 -9.00 1.91 -1.69
N GLY A 78 -7.89 2.28 -2.34
CA GLY A 78 -6.87 3.16 -1.77
C GLY A 78 -7.43 4.53 -1.39
N TRP A 79 -8.28 5.11 -2.24
CA TRP A 79 -8.99 6.35 -1.93
C TRP A 79 -9.90 6.19 -0.70
N TYR A 80 -10.66 5.11 -0.63
CA TYR A 80 -11.54 4.86 0.53
C TYR A 80 -10.76 4.69 1.84
N LEU A 81 -9.65 3.94 1.82
CA LEU A 81 -8.75 3.81 2.97
C LEU A 81 -8.18 5.17 3.41
N GLN A 82 -7.84 6.04 2.45
CA GLN A 82 -7.40 7.40 2.75
C GLN A 82 -8.51 8.21 3.45
N GLN A 83 -9.78 8.06 3.04
CA GLN A 83 -10.91 8.71 3.71
C GLN A 83 -11.07 8.21 5.15
N LEU A 84 -11.01 6.90 5.38
CA LEU A 84 -11.07 6.33 6.72
C LEU A 84 -9.94 6.85 7.62
N ARG A 85 -8.71 6.91 7.10
CA ARG A 85 -7.57 7.48 7.83
C ARG A 85 -7.79 8.96 8.15
N ARG A 86 -8.34 9.74 7.21
CA ARG A 86 -8.67 11.15 7.40
C ARG A 86 -9.72 11.34 8.50
N GLN A 87 -10.75 10.50 8.53
CA GLN A 87 -11.78 10.56 9.58
C GLN A 87 -11.16 10.40 10.98
N ASN A 88 -10.21 9.48 11.15
CA ASN A 88 -9.54 9.28 12.43
C ASN A 88 -8.69 10.49 12.87
N ILE A 89 -8.14 11.25 11.91
CA ILE A 89 -7.39 12.49 12.18
C ILE A 89 -8.33 13.63 12.54
N VAL A 90 -9.42 13.80 11.77
CA VAL A 90 -10.38 14.90 11.93
C VAL A 90 -11.22 14.75 13.20
N ASN A 91 -11.63 13.52 13.54
CA ASN A 91 -12.47 13.23 14.71
C ASN A 91 -11.65 12.96 15.98
N ARG A 92 -10.37 13.36 16.01
CA ARG A 92 -9.55 13.21 17.21
C ARG A 92 -10.14 14.09 18.31
N LYS A 93 -10.76 13.47 19.32
CA LYS A 93 -11.22 14.20 20.51
C LYS A 93 -9.98 14.77 21.20
N ASN A 94 -9.85 16.09 21.21
CA ASN A 94 -8.92 16.75 22.09
C ASN A 94 -9.42 16.55 23.52
N ASN A 95 -8.77 15.68 24.28
CA ASN A 95 -8.87 15.72 25.73
C ASN A 95 -7.99 16.87 26.22
N ASP A 96 -8.33 18.09 25.82
CA ASP A 96 -7.82 19.27 26.50
C ASP A 96 -8.52 19.26 27.86
N ALA A 97 -7.84 18.71 28.86
CA ALA A 97 -8.30 18.81 30.23
C ALA A 97 -8.36 20.30 30.57
N ASP A 98 -9.59 20.83 30.68
CA ASP A 98 -9.85 22.19 31.13
C ASP A 98 -9.34 22.34 32.56
N TRP A 99 -8.05 22.62 32.70
CA TRP A 99 -7.38 22.83 33.98
C TRP A 99 -8.00 24.02 34.74
N LEU A 100 -8.61 24.96 34.02
CA LEU A 100 -9.38 26.08 34.56
C LEU A 100 -10.65 25.63 35.31
N SER A 101 -11.20 24.44 35.02
CA SER A 101 -12.39 23.92 35.74
C SER A 101 -12.10 23.53 37.19
N TYR A 102 -10.83 23.28 37.54
CA TYR A 102 -10.40 22.90 38.89
C TYR A 102 -9.95 24.10 39.76
N CYS A 103 -9.70 25.27 39.17
CA CYS A 103 -9.20 26.44 39.89
C CYS A 103 -10.27 27.36 40.48
N PHE A 104 -11.57 27.09 40.25
CA PHE A 104 -12.69 27.89 40.75
C PHE A 104 -13.55 27.18 41.81
N TYR A 105 -13.00 26.21 42.55
CA TYR A 105 -13.64 25.63 43.74
C TYR A 105 -12.85 25.95 45.01
#